data_AF-A0A519CJP4-F1
#
_entry.id   AF-A0A519CJP4-F1
#
_cell.length_a   1.000
_cell.length_b   1.000
_cell.length_c   1.000
_cell.angle_alpha   90.00
_cell.angle_beta   90.00
_cell.angle_gamma   90.00
#
_symmetry.space_group_name_H-M   'P 1'
#
loop_
_entity.id
_entity.type
_entity.pdbx_description
1 polymer ?
#
loop_
_entity_poly.entity_id
_entity_poly.type
_entity_poly.pdbx_seq_one_letter_code
_entity_poly.pdbx_strand_id
1 'polypeptide(L)'
;MGDGTLKSVFFIALMLLLLPMVSAKSEGGVNVDPVLEETIFSEISHTGVTTDFEIWEINFTLGQAAFENNTSFTLTTQICNNEGVCLPPENQPLSTIDNRSFMGNVTTIDDHTYVNWRVKANYTDDNNTKESFPPSGFYKTWSDCWFFENEWGGDGCVIPVKTTQNNDSLPAITGLITLSVITTAAIIRRQ
;
A
#
# COMPACT_ATOMS: atom_id res chain seq x y z
N MET A 1 43.63 -27.83 20.13
CA MET A 1 43.34 -26.54 19.47
C MET A 1 42.22 -26.81 18.46
N GLY A 2 40.95 -26.58 18.81
CA GLY A 2 39.86 -26.96 17.90
C GLY A 2 38.43 -27.02 18.46
N ASP A 3 38.19 -26.68 19.74
CA ASP A 3 36.84 -26.83 20.34
C ASP A 3 36.15 -25.48 20.62
N GLY A 4 36.90 -24.36 20.60
CA GLY A 4 36.35 -23.02 20.82
C GLY A 4 35.72 -22.38 19.57
N THR A 5 36.20 -22.74 18.38
CA THR A 5 35.72 -22.17 17.12
C THR A 5 34.34 -22.67 16.72
N LEU A 6 34.02 -23.95 16.98
CA LEU A 6 32.72 -24.53 16.64
C LEU A 6 31.58 -23.94 17.48
N LYS A 7 31.81 -23.73 18.79
CA LYS A 7 30.83 -23.09 19.68
C LYS A 7 30.61 -21.63 19.30
N SER A 8 31.66 -20.87 19.03
CA SER A 8 31.54 -19.47 18.58
C SER A 8 30.78 -19.32 17.27
N VAL A 9 31.02 -20.19 16.28
CA VAL A 9 30.29 -20.16 15.00
C VAL A 9 28.81 -20.49 15.20
N PHE A 10 28.48 -21.43 16.10
CA PHE A 10 27.10 -21.79 16.40
C PHE A 10 26.34 -20.66 17.12
N PHE A 11 26.99 -19.96 18.05
CA PHE A 11 26.41 -18.79 18.73
C PHE A 11 26.21 -17.61 17.77
N ILE A 12 27.13 -17.38 16.84
CA ILE A 12 26.98 -16.32 15.82
C ILE A 12 25.84 -16.67 14.85
N ALA A 13 25.74 -17.92 14.38
CA ALA A 13 24.66 -18.36 13.50
C ALA A 13 23.28 -18.27 14.16
N LEU A 14 23.19 -18.60 15.46
CA LEU A 14 21.94 -18.49 16.24
C LEU A 14 21.54 -17.03 16.51
N MET A 15 22.50 -16.11 16.62
CA MET A 15 22.23 -14.69 16.86
C MET A 15 21.74 -13.96 15.59
N LEU A 16 22.14 -14.39 14.39
CA LEU A 16 21.59 -13.86 13.13
C LEU A 16 20.12 -14.27 12.88
N LEU A 17 19.66 -15.38 13.48
CA LEU A 17 18.26 -15.85 13.36
C LEU A 17 17.27 -15.09 14.26
N LEU A 18 17.75 -14.22 15.15
CA LEU A 18 16.94 -13.46 16.12
C LEU A 18 16.75 -11.99 15.72
N LEU A 19 17.12 -11.61 14.49
CA LEU A 19 16.75 -10.29 13.98
C LEU A 19 15.22 -10.21 13.90
N PRO A 20 14.56 -9.30 14.64
CA PRO A 20 13.14 -9.10 14.46
C PRO A 20 12.93 -8.70 13.00
N MET A 21 12.08 -9.44 12.30
CA MET A 21 11.58 -9.00 11.00
C MET A 21 10.78 -7.74 11.28
N VAL A 22 11.41 -6.57 11.07
CA VAL A 22 10.71 -5.29 11.10
C VAL A 22 9.72 -5.34 9.94
N SER A 23 8.49 -5.73 10.23
CA SER A 23 7.38 -5.40 9.36
C SER A 23 7.24 -3.89 9.46
N ALA A 24 7.57 -3.16 8.40
CA ALA A 24 7.23 -1.76 8.31
C ALA A 24 5.74 -1.64 8.61
N LYS A 25 5.37 -0.87 9.63
CA LYS A 25 3.97 -0.58 9.91
C LYS A 25 3.45 0.18 8.69
N SER A 26 2.51 -0.40 7.95
CA SER A 26 1.89 0.33 6.85
C SER A 26 1.01 1.43 7.43
N GLU A 27 1.19 2.65 6.95
CA GLU A 27 0.35 3.79 7.32
C GLU A 27 -0.82 3.89 6.33
N GLY A 28 -2.02 4.12 6.86
CA GLY A 28 -3.21 4.37 6.03
C GLY A 28 -3.05 5.66 5.24
N GLY A 29 -3.47 5.68 3.98
CA GLY A 29 -3.42 6.86 3.13
C GLY A 29 -2.04 7.27 2.61
N VAL A 30 -0.97 6.51 2.93
CA VAL A 30 0.39 6.79 2.44
C VAL A 30 0.77 5.74 1.39
N ASN A 31 1.01 6.20 0.16
CA ASN A 31 1.40 5.33 -0.94
C ASN A 31 2.69 4.57 -0.63
N VAL A 32 2.77 3.36 -1.16
CA VAL A 32 3.94 2.50 -1.05
C VAL A 32 4.51 2.32 -2.44
N ASP A 33 5.59 3.03 -2.72
CA ASP A 33 6.22 3.11 -4.04
C ASP A 33 7.61 2.43 -4.04
N PRO A 34 8.09 1.97 -5.21
CA PRO A 34 9.43 1.40 -5.35
C PRO A 34 10.53 2.44 -5.13
N VAL A 35 11.68 1.96 -4.64
CA VAL A 35 12.96 2.64 -4.81
C VAL A 35 13.45 2.33 -6.23
N LEU A 36 13.50 3.32 -7.12
CA LEU A 36 13.73 3.11 -8.56
C LEU A 36 15.04 2.36 -8.85
N GLU A 37 16.10 2.65 -8.08
CA GLU A 37 17.42 2.04 -8.20
C GLU A 37 17.42 0.53 -7.92
N GLU A 38 16.40 0.02 -7.23
CA GLU A 38 16.21 -1.40 -6.95
C GLU A 38 15.31 -2.08 -7.98
N THR A 39 14.96 -1.41 -9.08
CA THR A 39 14.07 -1.92 -10.12
C THR A 39 14.71 -1.88 -11.52
N ILE A 40 14.01 -2.44 -12.51
CA ILE A 40 14.39 -2.38 -13.92
C ILE A 40 14.02 -1.05 -14.62
N PHE A 41 13.41 -0.12 -13.88
CA PHE A 41 12.86 1.12 -14.42
C PHE A 41 13.74 2.31 -14.09
N SER A 42 13.87 3.24 -15.04
CA SER A 42 14.46 4.56 -14.77
C SER A 42 13.43 5.56 -14.26
N GLU A 43 12.15 5.31 -14.50
CA GLU A 43 11.05 6.17 -14.08
C GLU A 43 9.77 5.35 -13.93
N ILE A 44 9.02 5.64 -12.87
CA ILE A 44 7.67 5.14 -12.65
C ILE A 44 6.84 6.33 -12.17
N SER A 45 5.70 6.56 -12.80
CA SER A 45 4.75 7.60 -12.41
C SER A 45 3.34 7.02 -12.46
N HIS A 46 2.53 7.26 -11.44
CA HIS A 46 1.14 6.83 -11.41
C HIS A 46 0.25 7.88 -10.79
N THR A 47 -1.06 7.70 -10.93
CA THR A 47 -2.08 8.44 -10.20
C THR A 47 -1.75 8.40 -8.70
N GLY A 48 -1.56 9.57 -8.08
CA GLY A 48 -1.10 9.67 -6.69
C GLY A 48 -2.19 9.47 -5.64
N VAL A 49 -3.44 9.79 -5.98
CA VAL A 49 -4.63 9.56 -5.14
C VAL A 49 -5.74 9.09 -6.07
N THR A 50 -6.44 8.03 -5.70
CA THR A 50 -7.52 7.47 -6.52
C THR A 50 -8.90 7.87 -6.01
N THR A 51 -9.87 8.03 -6.90
CA THR A 51 -11.27 8.30 -6.56
C THR A 51 -12.15 7.19 -7.13
N ASP A 52 -13.27 6.88 -6.48
CA ASP A 52 -14.21 5.85 -6.94
C ASP A 52 -14.62 6.08 -8.40
N PHE A 53 -14.64 5.00 -9.18
CA PHE A 53 -14.97 4.97 -10.61
C PHE A 53 -14.06 5.79 -11.54
N GLU A 54 -12.97 6.35 -11.04
CA GLU A 54 -11.97 7.04 -11.84
C GLU A 54 -10.88 6.09 -12.35
N ILE A 55 -10.07 6.58 -13.29
CA ILE A 55 -8.97 5.81 -13.87
C ILE A 55 -7.72 6.01 -13.02
N TRP A 56 -7.20 4.92 -12.47
CA TRP A 56 -5.82 4.85 -12.01
C TRP A 56 -4.92 4.53 -13.20
N GLU A 57 -3.98 5.43 -13.50
CA GLU A 57 -3.01 5.29 -14.58
C GLU A 57 -1.61 5.08 -14.01
N ILE A 58 -0.80 4.27 -14.69
CA ILE A 58 0.62 4.08 -14.39
C ILE A 58 1.45 4.06 -15.66
N ASN A 59 2.55 4.78 -15.61
CA ASN A 59 3.54 4.94 -16.66
C ASN A 59 4.88 4.40 -16.16
N PHE A 60 5.55 3.62 -17.01
CA PHE A 60 6.85 3.02 -16.76
C PHE A 60 7.82 3.39 -17.87
N THR A 61 9.06 3.73 -17.50
CA THR A 61 10.17 3.87 -18.45
C THR A 61 11.25 2.86 -18.08
N LEU A 62 11.55 1.93 -18.99
CA LEU A 62 12.64 0.98 -18.80
C LEU A 62 13.99 1.70 -18.70
N GLY A 63 14.80 1.26 -17.72
CA GLY A 63 16.19 1.64 -17.63
C GLY A 63 16.97 1.13 -18.84
N GLN A 64 18.09 1.80 -19.15
CA GLN A 64 18.87 1.52 -20.36
C GLN A 64 19.30 0.04 -20.45
N ALA A 65 19.79 -0.54 -19.35
CA ALA A 65 20.22 -1.94 -19.33
C ALA A 65 19.05 -2.91 -19.58
N ALA A 66 17.87 -2.63 -19.03
CA ALA A 66 16.69 -3.46 -19.26
C ALA A 66 16.22 -3.37 -20.72
N PHE A 67 16.25 -2.18 -21.31
CA PHE A 67 15.90 -1.95 -22.71
C PHE A 67 16.88 -2.64 -23.67
N GLU A 68 18.18 -2.47 -23.48
CA GLU A 68 19.22 -3.08 -24.33
C GLU A 68 19.20 -4.62 -24.25
N ASN A 69 18.81 -5.17 -23.10
CA ASN A 69 18.67 -6.61 -22.89
C ASN A 69 17.30 -7.16 -23.31
N ASN A 70 16.44 -6.39 -23.97
CA ASN A 70 15.08 -6.80 -24.36
C ASN A 70 14.22 -7.35 -23.20
N THR A 71 14.43 -6.84 -21.98
CA THR A 71 13.62 -7.22 -20.82
C THR A 71 12.17 -6.82 -21.06
N SER A 72 11.26 -7.76 -20.82
CA SER A 72 9.82 -7.50 -20.82
C SER A 72 9.27 -7.58 -19.40
N PHE A 73 8.06 -7.10 -19.18
CA PHE A 73 7.43 -7.22 -17.87
C PHE A 73 5.90 -7.34 -17.97
N THR A 74 5.30 -7.74 -16.87
CA THR A 74 3.85 -7.80 -16.70
C THR A 74 3.45 -6.94 -15.52
N LEU A 75 2.49 -6.04 -15.73
CA LEU A 75 1.80 -5.32 -14.66
C LEU A 75 0.67 -6.18 -14.12
N THR A 76 0.62 -6.39 -12.81
CA THR A 76 -0.53 -6.98 -12.12
C THR A 76 -1.11 -5.94 -11.17
N THR A 77 -2.42 -5.71 -11.23
CA THR A 77 -3.14 -4.85 -10.28
C THR A 77 -4.18 -5.65 -9.50
N GLN A 78 -4.60 -5.11 -8.36
CA GLN A 78 -5.66 -5.65 -7.52
C GLN A 78 -6.33 -4.48 -6.80
N ILE A 79 -7.65 -4.42 -6.79
CA ILE A 79 -8.40 -3.39 -6.05
C ILE A 79 -8.99 -4.01 -4.80
N CYS A 80 -8.87 -3.31 -3.67
CA CYS A 80 -9.51 -3.69 -2.41
C CYS A 80 -10.50 -2.62 -1.97
N ASN A 81 -11.56 -3.01 -1.26
CA ASN A 81 -12.58 -2.11 -0.73
C ASN A 81 -12.40 -1.81 0.76
N ASN A 82 -13.13 -0.81 1.27
CA ASN A 82 -13.06 -0.37 2.66
C ASN A 82 -13.55 -1.43 3.66
N GLU A 83 -14.28 -2.47 3.20
CA GLU A 83 -14.63 -3.64 4.01
C GLU A 83 -13.48 -4.66 4.16
N GLY A 84 -12.33 -4.42 3.51
CA GLY A 84 -11.16 -5.31 3.53
C GLY A 84 -11.24 -6.48 2.56
N VAL A 85 -12.16 -6.44 1.59
CA VAL A 85 -12.30 -7.43 0.52
C VAL A 85 -11.52 -6.98 -0.71
N CYS A 86 -10.70 -7.87 -1.24
CA CYS A 86 -9.93 -7.61 -2.46
C CYS A 86 -10.47 -8.43 -3.63
N LEU A 87 -10.57 -7.80 -4.80
CA LEU A 87 -10.78 -8.51 -6.05
C LEU A 87 -9.58 -9.41 -6.37
N PRO A 88 -9.74 -10.47 -7.19
CA PRO A 88 -8.60 -11.25 -7.66
C PRO A 88 -7.57 -10.35 -8.38
N PRO A 89 -6.26 -10.59 -8.23
CA PRO A 89 -5.25 -9.87 -9.00
C PRO A 89 -5.36 -10.17 -10.50
N GLU A 90 -5.25 -9.14 -11.33
CA GLU A 90 -5.37 -9.24 -12.79
C GLU A 90 -4.16 -8.63 -13.50
N ASN A 91 -3.75 -9.26 -14.61
CA ASN A 91 -2.70 -8.72 -15.47
C ASN A 91 -3.28 -7.62 -16.35
N GLN A 92 -2.69 -6.44 -16.31
CA GLN A 92 -3.16 -5.31 -17.08
C GLN A 92 -2.45 -5.26 -18.44
N PRO A 93 -3.19 -4.93 -19.51
CA PRO A 93 -2.58 -4.64 -20.81
C PRO A 93 -1.71 -3.39 -20.69
N LEU A 94 -0.57 -3.40 -21.38
CA LEU A 94 0.32 -2.26 -21.49
C LEU A 94 0.33 -1.76 -22.93
N SER A 95 0.21 -0.45 -23.09
CA SER A 95 0.39 0.25 -24.36
C SER A 95 1.79 0.85 -24.44
N THR A 96 2.42 0.82 -25.60
CA THR A 96 3.75 1.39 -25.84
C THR A 96 3.89 1.82 -27.30
N ILE A 97 4.73 2.82 -27.54
CA ILE A 97 5.05 3.33 -28.90
C ILE A 97 6.52 3.10 -29.29
N ASP A 98 7.40 2.88 -28.31
CA ASP A 98 8.85 2.85 -28.45
C ASP A 98 9.49 1.61 -27.82
N ASN A 99 8.69 0.69 -27.27
CA ASN A 99 9.11 -0.49 -26.50
C ASN A 99 9.98 -0.15 -25.28
N ARG A 100 9.95 1.10 -24.81
CA ARG A 100 10.70 1.56 -23.65
C ARG A 100 9.78 2.19 -22.61
N SER A 101 8.80 2.95 -23.07
CA SER A 101 7.81 3.65 -22.29
C SER A 101 6.47 2.91 -22.40
N PHE A 102 5.90 2.53 -21.26
CA PHE A 102 4.69 1.71 -21.19
C PHE A 102 3.65 2.38 -20.30
N MET A 103 2.40 2.36 -20.76
CA MET A 103 1.26 2.90 -20.03
C MET A 103 0.23 1.81 -19.78
N GLY A 104 -0.19 1.67 -18.53
CA GLY A 104 -1.27 0.80 -18.08
C GLY A 104 -2.31 1.60 -17.29
N ASN A 105 -3.53 1.08 -17.22
CA ASN A 105 -4.59 1.70 -16.45
C ASN A 105 -5.58 0.66 -15.90
N VAL A 106 -6.34 1.07 -14.89
CA VAL A 106 -7.48 0.31 -14.35
C VAL A 106 -8.52 1.30 -13.85
N THR A 107 -9.79 1.01 -14.08
CA THR A 107 -10.90 1.78 -13.49
C THR A 107 -11.17 1.26 -12.09
N THR A 108 -11.20 2.16 -11.11
CA THR A 108 -11.52 1.82 -9.71
C THR A 108 -12.99 1.44 -9.55
N ILE A 109 -13.32 0.87 -8.41
CA ILE A 109 -14.69 0.45 -8.06
C ILE A 109 -15.25 1.36 -6.97
N ASP A 110 -16.55 1.22 -6.70
CA ASP A 110 -17.21 1.82 -5.53
C ASP A 110 -16.53 1.38 -4.23
N ASP A 111 -16.41 2.30 -3.27
CA ASP A 111 -15.91 2.04 -1.92
C ASP A 111 -14.50 1.41 -1.90
N HIS A 112 -13.67 1.71 -2.91
CA HIS A 112 -12.32 1.16 -2.95
C HIS A 112 -11.40 1.88 -1.95
N THR A 113 -10.59 1.11 -1.23
CA THR A 113 -9.63 1.65 -0.23
C THR A 113 -8.28 1.97 -0.86
N TYR A 114 -7.83 1.12 -1.79
CA TYR A 114 -6.55 1.28 -2.48
C TYR A 114 -6.48 0.39 -3.72
N VAL A 115 -5.60 0.77 -4.64
CA VAL A 115 -5.13 -0.03 -5.77
C VAL A 115 -3.76 -0.61 -5.42
N ASN A 116 -3.69 -1.92 -5.29
CA ASN A 116 -2.44 -2.66 -5.23
C ASN A 116 -1.90 -2.86 -6.64
N TRP A 117 -0.58 -2.74 -6.80
CA TRP A 117 0.08 -3.02 -8.08
C TRP A 117 1.46 -3.63 -7.87
N ARG A 118 1.90 -4.42 -8.84
CA ARG A 118 3.24 -4.99 -8.86
C ARG A 118 3.68 -5.26 -10.29
N VAL A 119 4.97 -5.33 -10.48
CA VAL A 119 5.58 -5.69 -11.75
C VAL A 119 6.30 -7.04 -11.63
N LYS A 120 6.17 -7.87 -12.66
CA LYS A 120 7.02 -9.04 -12.83
C LYS A 120 7.86 -8.90 -14.10
N ALA A 121 9.16 -8.72 -13.95
CA ALA A 121 10.10 -8.72 -15.05
C ALA A 121 10.31 -10.15 -15.58
N ASN A 122 10.49 -10.27 -16.89
CA ASN A 122 10.88 -11.47 -17.59
C ASN A 122 12.13 -11.14 -18.40
N TYR A 123 13.26 -11.72 -18.00
CA TYR A 123 14.55 -11.54 -18.65
C TYR A 123 14.69 -12.53 -19.80
N THR A 124 15.33 -12.11 -20.90
CA THR A 124 15.59 -12.98 -22.06
C THR A 124 16.90 -13.75 -21.94
N ASP A 125 17.28 -14.14 -20.73
CA ASP A 125 18.46 -14.97 -20.49
C ASP A 125 18.19 -16.44 -20.85
N ASP A 126 19.24 -17.28 -20.84
CA ASP A 126 19.15 -18.70 -21.22
C ASP A 126 18.13 -19.50 -20.38
N ASN A 127 17.70 -18.98 -19.22
CA ASN A 127 16.78 -19.65 -18.31
C ASN A 127 15.43 -18.91 -18.12
N ASN A 128 15.16 -17.85 -18.89
CA ASN A 128 13.99 -16.98 -18.77
C ASN A 128 13.66 -16.61 -17.31
N THR A 129 14.65 -16.10 -16.60
CA THR A 129 14.50 -15.74 -15.18
C THR A 129 13.44 -14.66 -14.99
N LYS A 130 12.77 -14.69 -13.83
CA LYS A 130 11.69 -13.76 -13.49
C LYS A 130 11.93 -13.17 -12.12
N GLU A 131 11.69 -11.87 -12.02
CA GLU A 131 11.83 -11.11 -10.79
C GLU A 131 10.58 -10.27 -10.55
N SER A 132 10.21 -10.08 -9.29
CA SER A 132 9.02 -9.32 -8.92
C SER A 132 9.41 -8.07 -8.15
N PHE A 133 8.71 -6.98 -8.45
CA PHE A 133 8.84 -5.69 -7.81
C PHE A 133 7.45 -5.31 -7.26
N PRO A 134 7.24 -5.33 -5.93
CA PRO A 134 8.22 -5.71 -4.90
C PRO A 134 8.51 -7.23 -4.89
N PRO A 135 9.58 -7.68 -4.19
CA PRO A 135 9.90 -9.11 -4.08
C PRO A 135 8.78 -9.95 -3.45
N SER A 136 7.96 -9.33 -2.59
CA SER A 136 6.77 -9.93 -1.99
C SER A 136 5.65 -8.91 -1.85
N GLY A 137 4.41 -9.33 -2.07
CA GLY A 137 3.24 -8.46 -1.92
C GLY A 137 3.01 -7.54 -3.11
N PHE A 138 2.66 -6.29 -2.82
CA PHE A 138 2.30 -5.25 -3.79
C PHE A 138 2.77 -3.88 -3.30
N TYR A 139 3.07 -2.99 -4.24
CA TYR A 139 3.01 -1.54 -4.05
C TYR A 139 1.56 -1.10 -3.93
N LYS A 140 1.34 0.13 -3.46
CA LYS A 140 -0.02 0.59 -3.10
C LYS A 140 -0.24 2.06 -3.41
N THR A 141 -1.35 2.35 -4.06
CA THR A 141 -1.91 3.70 -4.20
C THR A 141 -3.22 3.79 -3.43
N TRP A 142 -3.34 4.77 -2.53
CA TRP A 142 -4.55 4.94 -1.71
C TRP A 142 -5.62 5.78 -2.39
N SER A 143 -6.86 5.45 -2.04
CA SER A 143 -8.04 6.24 -2.38
C SER A 143 -8.05 7.59 -1.67
N ASP A 144 -8.83 8.54 -2.16
CA ASP A 144 -9.21 9.76 -1.46
C ASP A 144 -10.25 9.48 -0.36
N CYS A 145 -10.82 8.27 -0.30
CA CYS A 145 -11.57 7.77 0.83
C CYS A 145 -11.16 6.34 1.17
N TRP A 146 -10.48 6.17 2.30
CA TRP A 146 -9.97 4.86 2.72
C TRP A 146 -10.31 4.53 4.17
N PHE A 147 -10.45 3.25 4.43
CA PHE A 147 -10.55 2.68 5.77
C PHE A 147 -9.36 1.76 6.06
N PHE A 148 -8.63 2.02 7.14
CA PHE A 148 -7.47 1.24 7.55
C PHE A 148 -7.33 1.23 9.08
N GLU A 149 -7.03 0.06 9.67
CA GLU A 149 -6.85 -0.10 11.13
C GLU A 149 -7.97 0.49 12.01
N ASN A 150 -9.22 0.47 11.52
CA ASN A 150 -10.41 1.05 12.17
C ASN A 150 -10.51 2.59 12.10
N GLU A 151 -9.72 3.22 11.24
CA GLU A 151 -9.75 4.66 11.01
C GLU A 151 -10.14 4.95 9.55
N TRP A 152 -11.01 5.95 9.38
CA TRP A 152 -11.33 6.52 8.08
C TRP A 152 -10.38 7.69 7.81
N GLY A 153 -9.92 7.82 6.58
CA GLY A 153 -9.10 8.94 6.15
C GLY A 153 -9.28 9.29 4.68
N GLY A 154 -8.69 10.43 4.31
CA GLY A 154 -8.86 11.06 3.00
C GLY A 154 -10.03 12.05 2.95
N ASP A 155 -9.99 12.94 1.95
CA ASP A 155 -10.92 14.06 1.80
C ASP A 155 -12.16 13.73 0.94
N GLY A 156 -12.13 12.59 0.24
CA GLY A 156 -13.16 12.13 -0.68
C GLY A 156 -14.29 11.32 -0.02
N CYS A 157 -14.19 11.05 1.28
CA CYS A 157 -15.21 10.26 1.96
C CYS A 157 -16.56 10.98 1.98
N VAL A 158 -17.58 10.34 1.40
CA VAL A 158 -18.98 10.73 1.60
C VAL A 158 -19.37 10.32 3.01
N ILE A 159 -18.94 11.11 4.00
CA ILE A 159 -19.45 10.95 5.36
C ILE A 159 -20.93 11.33 5.28
N PRO A 160 -21.88 10.41 5.59
CA PRO A 160 -23.26 10.80 5.69
C PRO A 160 -23.33 11.89 6.75
N VAL A 161 -23.58 13.13 6.32
CA VAL A 161 -23.92 14.23 7.23
C VAL A 161 -25.06 13.68 8.07
N LYS A 162 -24.79 13.44 9.36
CA LYS A 162 -25.88 13.29 10.31
C LYS A 162 -26.60 14.62 10.28
N THR A 163 -27.65 14.69 9.48
CA THR A 163 -28.60 15.78 9.48
C THR A 163 -29.31 15.64 10.81
N THR A 164 -28.71 16.18 11.87
CA THR A 164 -29.50 16.71 12.97
C THR A 164 -30.33 17.82 12.35
N GLN A 165 -31.53 17.48 11.89
CA GLN A 165 -32.62 18.43 11.88
C GLN A 165 -32.77 18.91 13.31
N ASN A 166 -32.20 20.06 13.61
CA ASN A 166 -32.82 21.02 14.49
C ASN A 166 -32.38 22.40 14.02
N ASN A 167 -33.40 23.25 13.88
CA ASN A 167 -33.33 24.58 13.34
C ASN A 167 -32.33 25.45 14.11
N ASP A 168 -31.75 26.38 13.36
CA ASP A 168 -31.11 27.64 13.78
C ASP A 168 -29.60 27.75 13.56
N SER A 169 -29.27 28.64 12.61
CA SER A 169 -28.11 29.51 12.49
C SER A 169 -26.75 29.04 13.06
N LEU A 170 -25.85 28.74 12.11
CA LEU A 170 -24.36 28.75 12.07
C LEU A 170 -23.61 29.56 13.16
N PRO A 171 -22.26 29.45 13.25
CA PRO A 171 -21.37 28.28 13.27
C PRO A 171 -20.30 28.41 14.40
N ALA A 172 -19.59 27.33 14.77
CA ALA A 172 -18.14 27.36 15.01
C ALA A 172 -17.64 26.00 15.53
N ILE A 173 -16.62 25.52 14.82
CA ILE A 173 -15.71 24.43 15.15
C ILE A 173 -15.13 24.60 16.56
N THR A 174 -15.08 23.51 17.34
CA THR A 174 -13.95 23.08 18.20
C THR A 174 -14.43 22.01 19.17
N GLY A 175 -13.74 20.87 19.24
CA GLY A 175 -14.08 19.85 20.24
C GLY A 175 -13.24 18.59 20.19
N LEU A 176 -11.99 18.69 20.63
CA LEU A 176 -11.23 17.55 21.17
C LEU A 176 -12.08 16.89 22.26
N ILE A 177 -12.45 15.61 22.12
CA ILE A 177 -13.14 14.87 23.19
C ILE A 177 -12.10 14.09 23.99
N THR A 178 -11.72 14.64 25.15
CA THR A 178 -11.06 13.88 26.22
C THR A 178 -12.14 13.27 27.12
N LEU A 179 -12.25 11.94 27.09
CA LEU A 179 -13.12 11.19 28.01
C LEU A 179 -12.47 11.13 29.40
N SER A 180 -13.04 11.84 30.37
CA SER A 180 -12.75 11.64 31.80
C SER A 180 -13.92 10.91 32.45
N VAL A 181 -13.63 9.73 33.02
CA VAL A 181 -14.60 8.89 33.72
C VAL A 181 -14.63 9.31 35.20
N ILE A 182 -15.78 9.81 35.69
CA ILE A 182 -16.00 10.03 37.12
C ILE A 182 -16.85 8.88 37.64
N THR A 183 -16.25 7.99 38.45
CA THR A 183 -16.98 7.00 39.25
C THR A 183 -17.40 7.62 40.58
N THR A 184 -18.70 7.81 40.79
CA THR A 184 -19.25 8.22 42.09
C THR A 184 -19.61 6.99 42.90
N ALA A 185 -18.91 6.76 44.03
CA ALA A 185 -19.27 5.74 45.00
C ALA A 185 -20.41 6.26 45.90
N ALA A 186 -21.58 5.63 45.83
CA ALA A 186 -22.70 5.89 46.73
C ALA A 186 -22.42 5.25 48.10
N ILE A 187 -22.32 6.08 49.16
CA ILE A 187 -22.39 5.59 50.55
C ILE A 187 -23.77 5.94 51.09
N ILE A 188 -24.63 4.92 51.18
CA ILE A 188 -25.80 4.93 52.05
C ILE A 188 -25.37 4.28 53.36
N ARG A 189 -25.41 5.01 54.46
CA ARG A 189 -25.62 4.43 55.79
C ARG A 189 -26.60 5.28 56.59
N ARG A 190 -27.81 4.74 56.76
CA ARG A 190 -28.72 5.02 57.87
C ARG A 190 -28.58 3.85 58.85
N GLN A 191 -28.12 4.14 60.07
CA GLN A 191 -28.64 3.70 61.37
C GLN A 191 -27.62 4.07 62.45
#